data_AF-A0A1V9FVP3-F1
#
_entry.id   AF-A0A1V9FVP3-F1
#
_cell.length_a   1.000
_cell.length_b   1.000
_cell.length_c   1.000
_cell.angle_alpha   90.00
_cell.angle_beta   90.00
_cell.angle_gamma   90.00
#
_symmetry.space_group_name_H-M   'P 1'
#
loop_
_entity.id
_entity.type
_entity.pdbx_description
1 polymer ?
#
loop_
_entity_poly.entity_id
_entity_poly.type
_entity_poly.pdbx_seq_one_letter_code
_entity_poly.pdbx_strand_id
1 'polypeptide(L)'
;MAPISKGKFNSRQWVLILILCAMMSVISFYIFQHAFAFRYVQVDVLVAATSLTLFFVFILLVTMQGFKAVDIYEDQLKVKWRFTSRIINKEDITAFSETARKQINYLIIKTTGEDVVLPEPLINNHPDLILQLQKWKIKRKFDLPVTRHSRIENRGVGTVLMVVGAFLLGFTIKSVISPELSVDGSKLITLSGRLSMPPEVKSTSGRNNSGYVKLYLLEYPGIMFHIDEVGFNSIKMKQLLAATRGTPAELSILKHEYGVKIKKTEAPGYFETHYEWTTIYTYSVTLNGEQLLTVDSYNESKHSLDNSNKKWSVLIAIVSLSMFVYGFILYRHRNKVPVTATAAVAPPPVKSIPDKI
;
A
#
# COMPACT_ATOMS: atom_id res chain seq x y z
N MET A 1 30.18 13.32 25.91
CA MET A 1 29.57 14.42 26.70
C MET A 1 28.19 14.01 27.17
N ALA A 2 27.86 14.30 28.43
CA ALA A 2 26.52 14.05 28.97
C ALA A 2 25.58 15.21 28.57
N PRO A 3 24.32 14.93 28.17
CA PRO A 3 23.36 15.98 27.86
C PRO A 3 22.88 16.68 29.13
N ILE A 4 22.75 18.01 29.06
CA ILE A 4 22.17 18.88 30.10
C ILE A 4 20.70 18.49 30.33
N SER A 5 19.97 18.24 29.24
CA SER A 5 18.58 17.79 29.28
C SER A 5 18.32 16.84 28.11
N LYS A 6 17.74 15.67 28.40
CA LYS A 6 17.40 14.67 27.38
C LYS A 6 15.95 14.83 26.96
N GLY A 7 15.74 15.09 25.67
CA GLY A 7 14.41 15.00 25.08
C GLY A 7 13.94 13.56 25.03
N LYS A 8 12.71 13.31 25.49
CA LYS A 8 12.04 12.01 25.34
C LYS A 8 10.91 12.14 24.33
N PHE A 9 10.72 11.13 23.49
CA PHE A 9 9.53 11.04 22.66
C PHE A 9 8.30 10.82 23.56
N ASN A 10 7.15 11.37 23.17
CA ASN A 10 5.89 11.07 23.83
C ASN A 10 5.44 9.64 23.46
N SER A 11 5.82 8.67 24.30
CA SER A 11 5.50 7.25 24.07
C SER A 11 4.00 6.96 24.01
N ARG A 12 3.15 7.75 24.68
CA ARG A 12 1.68 7.52 24.69
C ARG A 12 1.06 7.79 23.32
N GLN A 13 1.42 8.90 22.70
CA GLN A 13 0.94 9.23 21.35
C GLN A 13 1.49 8.25 20.30
N TRP A 14 2.73 7.79 20.48
CA TRP A 14 3.32 6.77 19.62
C TRP A 14 2.59 5.43 19.71
N VAL A 15 2.29 4.98 20.94
CA VAL A 15 1.50 3.77 21.17
C VAL A 15 0.11 3.91 20.55
N LEU A 16 -0.51 5.09 20.64
CA LEU A 16 -1.81 5.34 20.02
C LEU A 16 -1.75 5.23 18.49
N ILE A 17 -0.71 5.76 17.85
CA ILE A 17 -0.48 5.60 16.41
C ILE A 17 -0.24 4.14 16.04
N LEU A 18 0.55 3.40 16.82
CA LEU A 18 0.78 1.98 16.60
C LEU A 18 -0.50 1.16 16.76
N ILE A 19 -1.32 1.46 17.76
CA ILE A 19 -2.63 0.81 17.97
C ILE A 19 -3.55 1.12 16.81
N LEU A 20 -3.63 2.38 16.36
CA LEU A 20 -4.38 2.76 15.16
C LEU A 20 -3.89 1.98 13.93
N CYS A 21 -2.59 1.89 13.71
CA CYS A 21 -2.04 1.12 12.60
C CYS A 21 -2.33 -0.38 12.71
N ALA A 22 -2.22 -0.96 13.90
CA ALA A 22 -2.56 -2.36 14.14
C ALA A 22 -4.05 -2.61 13.90
N MET A 23 -4.94 -1.77 14.45
CA MET A 23 -6.38 -1.88 14.21
C MET A 23 -6.72 -1.74 12.72
N MET A 24 -6.15 -0.76 12.01
CA MET A 24 -6.39 -0.60 10.58
C MET A 24 -5.78 -1.73 9.75
N SER A 25 -4.62 -2.27 10.15
CA SER A 25 -4.03 -3.46 9.52
C SER A 25 -4.89 -4.70 9.76
N VAL A 26 -5.49 -4.86 10.94
CA VAL A 26 -6.41 -5.97 11.25
C VAL A 26 -7.73 -5.78 10.50
N ILE A 27 -8.27 -4.58 10.43
CA ILE A 27 -9.48 -4.27 9.63
C ILE A 27 -9.20 -4.54 8.16
N SER A 28 -8.06 -4.08 7.63
CA SER A 28 -7.62 -4.37 6.28
C SER A 28 -7.47 -5.88 6.10
N PHE A 29 -6.75 -6.58 6.98
CA PHE A 29 -6.58 -8.03 6.91
C PHE A 29 -7.92 -8.76 6.99
N TYR A 30 -8.88 -8.34 7.81
CA TYR A 30 -10.19 -8.98 7.95
C TYR A 30 -11.07 -8.74 6.71
N ILE A 31 -11.09 -7.51 6.19
CA ILE A 31 -11.77 -7.18 4.93
C ILE A 31 -11.15 -7.97 3.76
N PHE A 32 -9.84 -8.23 3.81
CA PHE A 32 -9.08 -8.84 2.72
C PHE A 32 -8.59 -10.28 3.01
N GLN A 33 -9.04 -10.93 4.10
CA GLN A 33 -8.53 -12.26 4.48
C GLN A 33 -8.87 -13.30 3.41
N HIS A 34 -10.00 -13.09 2.74
CA HIS A 34 -10.44 -13.92 1.64
C HIS A 34 -9.67 -13.60 0.35
N ALA A 35 -9.13 -12.39 0.18
CA ALA A 35 -8.36 -11.99 -0.99
C ALA A 35 -7.04 -12.76 -1.16
N PHE A 36 -6.39 -13.08 -0.03
CA PHE A 36 -5.09 -13.76 0.01
C PHE A 36 -5.21 -15.29 0.10
N ALA A 37 -6.42 -15.82 0.29
CA ALA A 37 -6.67 -17.26 0.29
C ALA A 37 -6.74 -17.87 -1.13
N PHE A 38 -6.72 -17.02 -2.17
CA PHE A 38 -6.89 -17.44 -3.56
C PHE A 38 -5.57 -17.38 -4.35
N ARG A 39 -5.32 -18.44 -5.14
CA ARG A 39 -4.15 -18.54 -6.03
C ARG A 39 -4.30 -17.66 -7.29
N TYR A 40 -5.53 -17.27 -7.63
CA TYR A 40 -5.82 -16.14 -8.51
C TYR A 40 -6.17 -14.96 -7.64
N VAL A 41 -5.25 -14.01 -7.59
CA VAL A 41 -5.45 -12.71 -6.94
C VAL A 41 -6.76 -12.12 -7.46
N GLN A 42 -7.79 -12.02 -6.62
CA GLN A 42 -8.92 -11.13 -6.91
C GLN A 42 -8.35 -9.72 -6.94
N VAL A 43 -7.97 -9.27 -8.15
CA VAL A 43 -7.22 -8.04 -8.35
C VAL A 43 -7.97 -6.90 -7.71
N ASP A 44 -9.29 -6.79 -7.89
CA ASP A 44 -10.16 -5.80 -7.25
C ASP A 44 -9.95 -5.68 -5.72
N VAL A 45 -9.77 -6.82 -5.05
CA VAL A 45 -9.65 -6.91 -3.60
C VAL A 45 -8.20 -6.66 -3.15
N LEU A 46 -7.20 -7.19 -3.86
CA LEU A 46 -5.79 -6.88 -3.62
C LEU A 46 -5.50 -5.39 -3.86
N VAL A 47 -6.11 -4.83 -4.90
CA VAL A 47 -6.00 -3.43 -5.29
C VAL A 47 -6.59 -2.52 -4.22
N ALA A 48 -7.79 -2.83 -3.72
CA ALA A 48 -8.40 -2.11 -2.61
C ALA A 48 -7.54 -2.23 -1.34
N ALA A 49 -7.00 -3.41 -1.04
CA ALA A 49 -6.11 -3.64 0.09
C ALA A 49 -4.82 -2.81 0.00
N THR A 50 -4.21 -2.81 -1.18
CA THR A 50 -2.99 -2.07 -1.45
C THR A 50 -3.24 -0.57 -1.34
N SER A 51 -4.30 -0.04 -1.97
CA SER A 51 -4.69 1.37 -1.90
C SER A 51 -4.97 1.83 -0.47
N LEU A 52 -5.69 1.02 0.31
CA LEU A 52 -6.01 1.32 1.71
C LEU A 52 -4.73 1.31 2.58
N THR A 53 -3.87 0.31 2.40
CA THR A 53 -2.59 0.20 3.11
C THR A 53 -1.68 1.39 2.79
N LEU A 54 -1.64 1.81 1.53
CA LEU A 54 -0.86 2.96 1.08
C LEU A 54 -1.37 4.28 1.64
N PHE A 55 -2.69 4.46 1.68
CA PHE A 55 -3.30 5.63 2.31
C PHE A 55 -2.96 5.71 3.80
N PHE A 56 -2.90 4.58 4.49
CA PHE A 56 -2.46 4.55 5.90
C PHE A 56 -0.98 4.82 6.06
N VAL A 57 -0.12 4.22 5.23
CA VAL A 57 1.31 4.51 5.23
C VAL A 57 1.55 6.00 4.98
N PHE A 58 0.78 6.62 4.08
CA PHE A 58 0.81 8.06 3.83
C PHE A 58 0.46 8.88 5.08
N ILE A 59 -0.69 8.63 5.72
CA ILE A 59 -1.10 9.33 6.95
C ILE A 59 -0.06 9.14 8.05
N LEU A 60 0.45 7.92 8.21
CA LEU A 60 1.47 7.59 9.20
C LEU A 60 2.77 8.37 8.96
N LEU A 61 3.26 8.42 7.71
CA LEU A 61 4.47 9.18 7.38
C LEU A 61 4.30 10.68 7.65
N VAL A 62 3.14 11.26 7.28
CA VAL A 62 2.81 12.66 7.58
C VAL A 62 2.76 12.90 9.09
N THR A 63 2.16 11.98 9.84
CA THR A 63 2.03 12.09 11.29
C THR A 63 3.39 11.95 11.99
N MET A 64 4.27 11.08 11.49
CA MET A 64 5.63 10.90 11.97
C MET A 64 6.52 12.14 11.83
N GLN A 65 6.30 12.99 10.81
CA GLN A 65 7.03 14.25 10.66
C GLN A 65 6.86 15.20 11.87
N GLY A 66 5.75 15.07 12.61
CA GLY A 66 5.48 15.85 13.81
C GLY A 66 6.27 15.40 15.05
N PHE A 67 6.73 14.14 15.12
CA PHE A 67 7.36 13.58 16.32
C PHE A 67 8.85 13.92 16.38
N LYS A 68 9.19 14.86 17.27
CA LYS A 68 10.56 15.32 17.49
C LYS A 68 10.90 15.28 18.98
N ALA A 69 12.14 15.00 19.30
CA ALA A 69 12.71 15.14 20.64
C ALA A 69 14.04 15.89 20.52
N VAL A 70 14.40 16.70 21.51
CA VAL A 70 15.64 17.50 21.47
C VAL A 70 16.49 17.16 22.69
N ASP A 71 17.68 16.61 22.46
CA ASP A 71 18.69 16.59 23.53
C ASP A 71 19.48 17.90 23.49
N ILE A 72 19.72 18.44 24.67
CA ILE A 72 20.43 19.69 24.89
C ILE A 72 21.81 19.36 25.46
N TYR A 73 22.86 19.83 24.80
CA TYR A 73 24.25 19.77 25.28
C TYR A 73 24.79 21.19 25.50
N GLU A 74 26.03 21.31 25.96
CA GLU A 74 26.66 22.60 26.26
C GLU A 74 26.90 23.47 25.03
N ASP A 75 27.21 22.85 23.89
CA ASP A 75 27.64 23.50 22.65
C ASP A 75 26.80 23.11 21.42
N GLN A 76 25.86 22.17 21.58
CA GLN A 76 25.07 21.62 20.48
C GLN A 76 23.68 21.19 20.91
N LEU A 77 22.77 21.13 19.94
CA LEU A 77 21.45 20.51 20.06
C LEU A 77 21.41 19.25 19.18
N LYS A 78 20.91 18.15 19.72
CA LYS A 78 20.62 16.95 18.93
C LYS A 78 19.12 16.80 18.77
N VAL A 79 18.62 17.21 17.62
CA VAL A 79 17.22 17.04 17.22
C VAL A 79 17.05 15.61 16.71
N LYS A 80 16.22 14.83 17.40
CA LYS A 80 15.92 13.45 17.06
C LYS A 80 14.53 13.36 16.46
N TRP A 81 14.47 12.69 15.33
CA TRP A 81 13.29 12.02 14.82
C TRP A 81 13.35 10.56 15.23
N ARG A 82 12.26 9.82 15.02
CA ARG A 82 12.19 8.42 15.44
C ARG A 82 13.28 7.55 14.78
N PHE A 83 13.65 7.84 13.53
CA PHE A 83 14.59 7.05 12.73
C PHE A 83 15.85 7.80 12.28
N THR A 84 15.96 9.09 12.60
CA THR A 84 17.12 9.90 12.22
C THR A 84 17.38 10.96 13.29
N SER A 85 18.58 11.53 13.31
CA SER A 85 18.90 12.64 14.20
C SER A 85 19.82 13.62 13.49
N ARG A 86 19.68 14.90 13.80
CA ARG A 86 20.52 15.97 13.32
C ARG A 86 21.15 16.66 14.50
N ILE A 87 22.45 16.88 14.40
CA ILE A 87 23.22 17.69 15.34
C ILE A 87 23.26 19.11 14.77
N ILE A 88 23.05 20.10 15.64
CA ILE A 88 23.08 21.52 15.32
C ILE A 88 24.03 22.14 16.34
N ASN A 89 25.18 22.63 15.86
CA ASN A 89 26.11 23.32 16.74
C ASN A 89 25.58 24.71 17.05
N LYS A 90 25.93 25.23 18.23
CA LYS A 90 25.57 26.58 18.66
C LYS A 90 25.96 27.64 17.63
N GLU A 91 27.14 27.49 17.03
CA GLU A 91 27.70 28.42 16.04
C GLU A 91 26.85 28.53 14.77
N ASP A 92 26.13 27.46 14.45
CA ASP A 92 25.23 27.43 13.30
C ASP A 92 23.90 28.14 13.57
N ILE A 93 23.57 28.47 14.83
CA ILE A 93 22.28 29.06 15.19
C ILE A 93 22.34 30.58 15.09
N THR A 94 21.52 31.16 14.22
CA THR A 94 21.50 32.60 13.96
C THR A 94 20.41 33.35 14.72
N ALA A 95 19.24 32.72 14.91
CA ALA A 95 18.11 33.30 15.64
C ALA A 95 17.11 32.23 16.08
N PHE A 96 16.22 32.57 17.01
CA PHE A 96 15.03 31.76 17.31
C PHE A 96 13.76 32.62 17.42
N SER A 97 12.60 31.98 17.23
CA SER A 97 11.27 32.60 17.35
C SER A 97 10.23 31.62 17.85
N GLU A 98 9.20 32.12 18.51
CA GLU A 98 8.01 31.37 18.92
C GLU A 98 6.83 31.88 18.08
N THR A 99 6.06 31.00 17.45
CA THR A 99 4.92 31.36 16.61
C THR A 99 3.77 30.39 16.79
N ALA A 100 2.54 30.89 16.89
CA ALA A 100 1.34 30.07 16.98
C ALA A 100 0.69 29.89 15.59
N ARG A 101 0.28 28.66 15.26
CA ARG A 101 -0.49 28.35 14.06
C ARG A 101 -1.53 27.28 14.35
N LYS A 102 -2.80 27.53 14.00
CA LYS A 102 -3.92 26.59 14.20
C LYS A 102 -3.93 26.00 15.62
N GLN A 103 -3.80 26.87 16.64
CA GLN A 103 -3.77 26.51 18.06
C GLN A 103 -2.55 25.69 18.53
N ILE A 104 -1.53 25.49 17.68
CA ILE A 104 -0.27 24.85 18.07
C ILE A 104 0.85 25.90 18.06
N ASN A 105 1.61 25.98 19.13
CA ASN A 105 2.81 26.81 19.22
C ASN A 105 4.02 26.07 18.64
N TYR A 106 4.88 26.82 17.95
CA TYR A 106 6.09 26.32 17.31
C TYR A 106 7.28 27.16 17.73
N LEU A 107 8.37 26.48 18.08
CA LEU A 107 9.70 27.06 18.20
C LEU A 107 10.43 26.89 16.85
N ILE A 108 10.83 28.01 16.26
CA ILE A 108 11.60 28.06 15.02
C ILE A 108 13.04 28.43 15.36
N ILE A 109 13.99 27.55 15.05
CA ILE A 109 15.42 27.79 15.21
C ILE A 109 16.01 28.01 13.82
N LYS A 110 16.48 29.22 13.55
CA LYS A 110 17.19 29.54 12.31
C LYS A 110 18.63 29.12 12.41
N THR A 111 19.07 28.38 11.39
CA THR A 111 20.48 27.98 11.28
C THR A 111 21.11 28.56 10.02
N THR A 112 22.45 28.56 9.96
CA THR A 112 23.24 28.88 8.75
C THR A 112 22.87 28.00 7.57
N GLY A 113 22.44 26.76 7.85
CA GLY A 113 21.91 25.81 6.87
C GLY A 113 20.39 25.83 6.78
N GLU A 114 19.75 24.83 7.40
CA GLU A 114 18.30 24.60 7.30
C GLU A 114 17.60 24.86 8.64
N ASP A 115 16.56 25.72 8.59
CA ASP A 115 15.70 26.04 9.73
C ASP A 115 15.07 24.79 10.34
N VAL A 116 14.95 24.80 11.67
CA VAL A 116 14.35 23.71 12.44
C VAL A 116 13.08 24.21 13.10
N VAL A 117 11.97 23.56 12.76
CA VAL A 117 10.65 23.86 13.31
C VAL A 117 10.26 22.77 14.28
N LEU A 118 10.01 23.15 15.53
CA LEU A 118 9.71 22.25 16.63
C LEU A 118 8.34 22.60 17.22
N PRO A 119 7.35 21.70 17.17
CA PRO A 119 6.05 21.92 17.81
C PRO A 119 6.17 21.83 19.33
N GLU A 120 5.87 22.92 20.05
CA GLU A 120 5.95 23.03 21.51
C GLU A 120 5.29 21.85 22.26
N PRO A 121 4.03 21.46 21.98
CA PRO A 121 3.36 20.40 22.75
C PRO A 121 3.99 19.01 22.59
N LEU A 122 4.95 18.84 21.69
CA LEU A 122 5.64 17.57 21.44
C LEU A 122 7.07 17.56 22.01
N ILE A 123 7.55 18.67 22.58
CA ILE A 123 8.89 18.77 23.19
C ILE A 123 8.74 18.76 24.71
N ASN A 124 9.06 17.62 25.33
CA ASN A 124 8.92 17.46 26.79
C ASN A 124 9.84 18.39 27.60
N ASN A 125 10.95 18.86 27.03
CA ASN A 125 11.91 19.77 27.65
C ASN A 125 11.95 21.15 26.95
N HIS A 126 10.81 21.60 26.43
CA HIS A 126 10.66 22.93 25.84
C HIS A 126 11.21 24.09 26.70
N PRO A 127 10.92 24.19 28.02
CA PRO A 127 11.45 25.29 28.83
C PRO A 127 12.98 25.27 28.93
N ASP A 128 13.59 24.10 29.10
CA ASP A 128 15.05 23.94 29.15
C ASP A 128 15.71 24.40 27.83
N LEU A 129 15.04 24.13 26.71
CA LEU A 129 15.52 24.51 25.38
C LEU A 129 15.56 26.03 25.20
N ILE A 130 14.51 26.73 25.63
CA ILE A 130 14.46 28.20 25.58
C ILE A 130 15.54 28.79 26.48
N LEU A 131 15.68 28.28 27.71
CA LEU A 131 16.70 28.73 28.66
C LEU A 131 18.12 28.55 28.10
N GLN A 132 18.39 27.43 27.44
CA GLN A 132 19.70 27.20 26.82
C GLN A 132 19.96 28.15 25.65
N LEU A 133 18.98 28.39 24.78
CA LEU A 133 19.10 29.35 23.68
C LEU A 133 19.36 30.78 24.19
N GLN A 134 18.73 31.17 25.29
CA GLN A 134 18.98 32.44 25.97
C GLN A 134 20.37 32.48 26.61
N LYS A 135 20.82 31.41 27.27
CA LYS A 135 22.17 31.28 27.84
C LYS A 135 23.26 31.40 26.77
N TRP A 136 22.99 30.87 25.58
CA TRP A 136 23.85 31.02 24.40
C TRP A 136 23.82 32.41 23.76
N LYS A 137 22.98 33.34 24.26
CA LYS A 137 22.79 34.70 23.75
C LYS A 137 22.33 34.73 22.29
N ILE A 138 21.55 33.73 21.86
CA ILE A 138 20.98 33.69 20.51
C ILE A 138 19.91 34.79 20.38
N LYS A 139 19.92 35.54 19.28
CA LYS A 139 18.96 36.64 19.05
C LYS A 139 17.54 36.10 18.88
N ARG A 140 16.59 36.59 19.69
CA ARG A 140 15.15 36.35 19.49
C ARG A 140 14.63 37.28 18.38
N LYS A 141 13.96 36.73 17.38
CA LYS A 141 13.27 37.50 16.34
C LYS A 141 11.76 37.24 16.42
N PHE A 142 10.97 38.31 16.35
CA PHE A 142 9.53 38.22 16.15
C PHE A 142 9.26 38.24 14.63
N ASP A 143 8.28 37.47 14.16
CA ASP A 143 7.90 37.30 12.74
C ASP A 143 8.85 36.49 11.85
N LEU A 144 9.08 35.22 12.20
CA LEU A 144 9.65 34.25 11.26
C LEU A 144 8.54 33.53 10.49
N PRO A 145 8.59 33.49 9.13
CA PRO A 145 7.59 32.76 8.36
C PRO A 145 7.68 31.27 8.69
N VAL A 146 6.56 30.68 9.10
CA VAL A 146 6.45 29.25 9.43
C VAL A 146 6.62 28.43 8.15
N THR A 147 7.85 28.02 7.83
CA THR A 147 8.08 26.98 6.84
C THR A 147 7.59 25.66 7.44
N ARG A 148 6.69 24.98 6.73
CA ARG A 148 5.82 23.94 7.30
C ARG A 148 6.59 22.78 7.95
N HIS A 149 7.79 22.44 7.44
CA HIS A 149 8.61 21.30 7.87
C HIS A 149 10.10 21.51 7.48
N SER A 150 11.02 20.75 8.10
CA SER A 150 12.44 20.76 7.69
C SER A 150 12.59 20.20 6.27
N ARG A 151 13.50 20.76 5.47
CA ARG A 151 13.71 20.34 4.08
C ARG A 151 14.18 18.88 3.96
N ILE A 152 14.92 18.38 4.95
CA ILE A 152 15.29 16.96 5.05
C ILE A 152 14.06 16.07 5.25
N GLU A 153 13.09 16.50 6.08
CA GLU A 153 11.85 15.74 6.36
C GLU A 153 10.99 15.63 5.11
N ASN A 154 10.81 16.74 4.39
CA ASN A 154 10.04 16.78 3.16
C ASN A 154 10.72 16.00 2.03
N ARG A 155 12.06 16.02 1.95
CA ARG A 155 12.81 15.23 0.98
C ARG A 155 12.71 13.74 1.25
N GLY A 156 12.92 13.30 2.49
CA GLY A 156 12.85 11.88 2.85
C GLY A 156 11.47 11.30 2.57
N VAL A 157 10.41 11.94 3.08
CA VAL A 157 9.02 11.51 2.83
C VAL A 157 8.66 11.64 1.35
N GLY A 158 9.10 12.71 0.69
CA GLY A 158 8.89 12.90 -0.74
C GLY A 158 9.51 11.79 -1.58
N THR A 159 10.75 11.37 -1.29
CA THR A 159 11.41 10.25 -1.97
C THR A 159 10.68 8.93 -1.76
N VAL A 160 10.27 8.62 -0.53
CA VAL A 160 9.50 7.39 -0.25
C VAL A 160 8.20 7.38 -1.05
N LEU A 161 7.46 8.48 -1.06
CA LEU A 161 6.20 8.58 -1.81
C LEU A 161 6.39 8.47 -3.33
N MET A 162 7.47 9.03 -3.88
CA MET A 162 7.81 8.88 -5.29
C MET A 162 8.18 7.44 -5.65
N VAL A 163 9.00 6.75 -4.83
CA VAL A 163 9.40 5.36 -5.08
C VAL A 163 8.19 4.43 -5.03
N VAL A 164 7.37 4.58 -3.98
CA VAL A 164 6.14 3.79 -3.81
C VAL A 164 5.15 4.08 -4.94
N GLY A 165 4.92 5.36 -5.26
CA GLY A 165 4.05 5.76 -6.37
C GLY A 165 4.52 5.21 -7.72
N ALA A 166 5.81 5.26 -8.02
CA ALA A 166 6.38 4.73 -9.26
C ALA A 166 6.27 3.20 -9.36
N PHE A 167 6.55 2.48 -8.27
CA PHE A 167 6.39 1.02 -8.22
C PHE A 167 4.95 0.59 -8.53
N LEU A 168 3.98 1.26 -7.91
CA LEU A 168 2.56 0.97 -8.12
C LEU A 168 2.12 1.33 -9.53
N LEU A 169 2.61 2.44 -10.07
CA LEU A 169 2.32 2.86 -11.43
C LEU A 169 2.82 1.81 -12.44
N GLY A 170 4.03 1.27 -12.22
CA GLY A 170 4.55 0.13 -12.98
C GLY A 170 3.71 -1.14 -12.85
N PHE A 171 3.19 -1.43 -11.64
CA PHE A 171 2.27 -2.55 -11.43
C PHE A 171 0.95 -2.37 -12.19
N THR A 172 0.34 -1.18 -12.14
CA THR A 172 -0.88 -0.88 -12.90
C THR A 172 -0.69 -0.94 -14.40
N ILE A 173 0.45 -0.44 -14.91
CA ILE A 173 0.78 -0.53 -16.34
C ILE A 173 0.88 -2.00 -16.74
N LYS A 174 1.56 -2.83 -15.94
CA LYS A 174 1.65 -4.28 -16.21
C LYS A 174 0.28 -4.95 -16.17
N SER A 175 -0.61 -4.59 -15.24
CA SER A 175 -1.96 -5.18 -15.16
C SER A 175 -2.87 -4.75 -16.30
N VAL A 176 -2.68 -3.54 -16.85
CA VAL A 176 -3.49 -3.02 -17.99
C VAL A 176 -2.95 -3.48 -19.34
N ILE A 177 -1.62 -3.59 -19.48
CA ILE A 177 -0.94 -3.96 -20.74
C ILE A 177 -0.80 -5.48 -20.89
N SER A 178 -1.00 -6.26 -19.83
CA SER A 178 -1.01 -7.72 -19.96
C SER A 178 -2.04 -8.10 -21.02
N PRO A 179 -1.61 -8.73 -22.13
CA PRO A 179 -2.50 -8.98 -23.25
C PRO A 179 -3.66 -9.84 -22.77
N GLU A 180 -4.85 -9.55 -23.29
CA GLU A 180 -6.03 -10.43 -23.19
C GLU A 180 -5.62 -11.79 -23.76
N LEU A 181 -5.12 -12.67 -22.90
CA LEU A 181 -4.85 -14.06 -23.25
C LEU A 181 -6.18 -14.78 -23.28
N SER A 182 -6.98 -14.54 -24.31
CA SER A 182 -8.03 -15.46 -24.69
C SER A 182 -7.38 -16.83 -24.91
N VAL A 183 -8.04 -17.88 -24.43
CA VAL A 183 -7.58 -19.24 -24.66
C VAL A 183 -7.84 -19.54 -26.12
N ASP A 184 -6.76 -19.64 -26.90
CA ASP A 184 -6.83 -19.99 -28.30
C ASP A 184 -7.09 -21.50 -28.45
N GLY A 185 -8.21 -21.84 -29.09
CA GLY A 185 -8.60 -23.23 -29.36
C GLY A 185 -7.53 -24.02 -30.12
N SER A 186 -6.70 -23.35 -30.94
CA SER A 186 -5.60 -24.00 -31.67
C SER A 186 -4.51 -24.58 -30.75
N LYS A 187 -4.40 -24.06 -29.52
CA LYS A 187 -3.43 -24.49 -28.50
C LYS A 187 -3.98 -25.56 -27.57
N LEU A 188 -5.24 -25.95 -27.74
CA LEU A 188 -5.89 -26.97 -26.92
C LEU A 188 -5.79 -28.36 -27.54
N ILE A 189 -5.83 -29.37 -26.68
CA ILE A 189 -5.98 -30.78 -27.03
C ILE A 189 -7.11 -31.37 -26.19
N THR A 190 -7.98 -32.14 -26.84
CA THR A 190 -9.09 -32.83 -26.19
C THR A 190 -8.64 -34.18 -25.67
N LEU A 191 -8.93 -34.46 -24.40
CA LEU A 191 -8.74 -35.75 -23.75
C LEU A 191 -10.09 -36.37 -23.50
N SER A 192 -10.28 -37.59 -24.02
CA SER A 192 -11.46 -38.40 -23.74
C SER A 192 -11.14 -39.42 -22.66
N GLY A 193 -12.09 -39.64 -21.76
CA GLY A 193 -11.97 -40.62 -20.69
C GLY A 193 -13.27 -40.82 -19.93
N ARG A 194 -13.19 -41.49 -18.79
CA ARG A 194 -14.30 -41.74 -17.88
C ARG A 194 -13.99 -41.20 -16.50
N LEU A 195 -14.98 -40.59 -15.85
CA LEU A 195 -14.81 -40.07 -14.49
C LEU A 195 -14.46 -41.20 -13.52
N SER A 196 -13.36 -41.07 -12.78
CA SER A 196 -12.95 -42.04 -11.76
C SER A 196 -13.77 -41.94 -10.48
N MET A 197 -14.33 -40.76 -10.23
CA MET A 197 -15.24 -40.45 -9.12
C MET A 197 -16.17 -39.29 -9.53
N PRO A 198 -17.29 -39.06 -8.82
CA PRO A 198 -18.15 -37.89 -9.05
C PRO A 198 -17.34 -36.58 -8.98
N PRO A 199 -17.71 -35.53 -9.76
CA PRO A 199 -17.03 -34.24 -9.71
C PRO A 199 -17.00 -33.65 -8.30
N GLU A 200 -15.82 -33.25 -7.84
CA GLU A 200 -15.70 -32.53 -6.57
C GLU A 200 -15.96 -31.04 -6.82
N VAL A 201 -17.12 -30.58 -6.36
CA VAL A 201 -17.51 -29.17 -6.42
C VAL A 201 -17.25 -28.54 -5.07
N LYS A 202 -16.30 -27.61 -4.99
CA LYS A 202 -16.19 -26.76 -3.80
C LYS A 202 -16.85 -25.43 -4.08
N SER A 203 -18.06 -25.27 -3.55
CA SER A 203 -18.71 -23.97 -3.41
C SER A 203 -18.51 -23.48 -1.97
N THR A 204 -17.88 -22.32 -1.80
CA THR A 204 -17.90 -21.66 -0.49
C THR A 204 -19.32 -21.14 -0.23
N SER A 205 -19.97 -21.63 0.83
CA SER A 205 -21.29 -21.18 1.25
C SER A 205 -21.26 -19.72 1.66
N GLY A 206 -21.61 -18.82 0.74
CA GLY A 206 -21.64 -17.38 1.01
C GLY A 206 -21.79 -16.57 -0.28
N ARG A 207 -22.52 -15.47 -0.20
CA ARG A 207 -23.08 -14.71 -1.33
C ARG A 207 -22.08 -14.12 -2.34
N ASN A 208 -20.77 -14.30 -2.20
CA ASN A 208 -19.74 -13.62 -3.00
C ASN A 208 -18.36 -14.33 -3.02
N ASN A 209 -18.23 -15.65 -3.23
CA ASN A 209 -16.89 -16.24 -3.39
C ASN A 209 -16.80 -17.46 -4.33
N SER A 210 -15.65 -17.50 -4.99
CA SER A 210 -15.15 -18.39 -6.04
C SER A 210 -15.33 -19.88 -5.76
N GLY A 211 -16.03 -20.56 -6.66
CA GLY A 211 -16.07 -22.01 -6.68
C GLY A 211 -15.02 -22.57 -7.62
N TYR A 212 -14.64 -23.82 -7.41
CA TYR A 212 -13.85 -24.58 -8.38
C TYR A 212 -14.39 -26.01 -8.49
N VAL A 213 -14.11 -26.65 -9.62
CA VAL A 213 -14.46 -28.04 -9.87
C VAL A 213 -13.19 -28.84 -10.08
N LYS A 214 -13.11 -30.01 -9.45
CA LYS A 214 -12.09 -31.01 -9.74
C LYS A 214 -12.71 -32.23 -10.39
N LEU A 215 -12.07 -32.68 -11.46
CA LEU A 215 -12.40 -33.86 -12.22
C LEU A 215 -11.20 -34.82 -12.21
N TYR A 216 -11.49 -36.11 -12.19
CA TYR A 216 -10.48 -37.15 -12.21
C TYR A 216 -10.90 -38.18 -13.25
N LEU A 217 -9.98 -38.55 -14.15
CA LEU A 217 -10.23 -39.51 -15.21
C LEU A 217 -9.56 -40.86 -14.89
N LEU A 218 -10.20 -41.96 -15.26
CA LEU A 218 -9.67 -43.32 -15.07
C LEU A 218 -8.41 -43.58 -15.91
N GLU A 219 -8.37 -42.99 -17.11
CA GLU A 219 -7.30 -43.13 -18.10
C GLU A 219 -6.04 -42.35 -17.72
N TYR A 220 -6.16 -41.40 -16.79
CA TYR A 220 -5.08 -40.53 -16.33
C TYR A 220 -4.96 -40.56 -14.79
N PRO A 221 -4.58 -41.70 -14.20
CA PRO A 221 -4.51 -41.86 -12.74
C PRO A 221 -3.48 -40.90 -12.14
N GLY A 222 -3.83 -40.29 -11.01
CA GLY A 222 -2.96 -39.35 -10.28
C GLY A 222 -2.95 -37.92 -10.85
N ILE A 223 -3.70 -37.64 -11.90
CA ILE A 223 -3.88 -36.30 -12.47
C ILE A 223 -5.23 -35.74 -12.03
N MET A 224 -5.22 -34.49 -11.58
CA MET A 224 -6.38 -33.72 -11.18
C MET A 224 -6.67 -32.66 -12.24
N PHE A 225 -7.79 -32.80 -12.94
CA PHE A 225 -8.26 -31.81 -13.89
C PHE A 225 -9.06 -30.74 -13.15
N HIS A 226 -8.64 -29.50 -13.26
CA HIS A 226 -9.15 -28.39 -12.47
C HIS A 226 -9.82 -27.37 -13.37
N ILE A 227 -11.10 -27.11 -13.10
CA ILE A 227 -11.81 -25.96 -13.65
C ILE A 227 -11.71 -24.87 -12.60
N ASP A 228 -11.05 -23.78 -12.98
CA ASP A 228 -10.84 -22.60 -12.14
C ASP A 228 -12.15 -21.81 -11.92
N GLU A 229 -12.05 -20.70 -11.19
CA GLU A 229 -13.19 -19.82 -10.90
C GLU A 229 -13.86 -19.26 -12.16
N VAL A 230 -13.08 -18.97 -13.20
CA VAL A 230 -13.60 -18.44 -14.46
C VAL A 230 -14.50 -19.50 -15.10
N GLY A 231 -14.00 -20.73 -15.23
CA GLY A 231 -14.80 -21.83 -15.76
C GLY A 231 -15.94 -22.26 -14.84
N PHE A 232 -15.81 -22.12 -13.52
CA PHE A 232 -16.87 -22.41 -12.55
C PHE A 232 -18.09 -21.49 -12.73
N ASN A 233 -17.86 -20.21 -13.02
CA ASN A 233 -18.95 -19.26 -13.25
C ASN A 233 -19.69 -19.50 -14.57
N SER A 234 -19.04 -20.13 -15.54
CA SER A 234 -19.60 -20.42 -16.87
C SER A 234 -20.17 -21.83 -17.01
N ILE A 235 -19.87 -22.75 -16.09
CA ILE A 235 -20.25 -24.16 -16.21
C ILE A 235 -21.70 -24.41 -15.81
N LYS A 236 -22.37 -25.29 -16.55
CA LYS A 236 -23.74 -25.75 -16.21
C LYS A 236 -23.73 -26.70 -15.00
N MET A 237 -23.69 -26.13 -13.80
CA MET A 237 -23.50 -26.86 -12.54
C MET A 237 -24.52 -27.98 -12.27
N LYS A 238 -25.80 -27.79 -12.66
CA LYS A 238 -26.84 -28.79 -12.46
C LYS A 238 -26.54 -30.10 -13.18
N GLN A 239 -26.01 -30.02 -14.39
CA GLN A 239 -25.65 -31.18 -15.21
C GLN A 239 -24.34 -31.81 -14.72
N LEU A 240 -23.40 -30.99 -14.24
CA LEU A 240 -22.17 -31.47 -13.63
C LEU A 240 -22.43 -32.32 -12.38
N LEU A 241 -23.32 -31.87 -11.49
CA LEU A 241 -23.66 -32.59 -10.25
C LEU A 241 -24.41 -33.90 -10.49
N ALA A 242 -25.04 -34.07 -11.66
CA ALA A 242 -25.68 -35.32 -12.05
C ALA A 242 -24.69 -36.38 -12.53
N ALA A 243 -23.44 -36.00 -12.82
CA ALA A 243 -22.42 -36.92 -13.29
C ALA A 243 -21.91 -37.83 -12.16
N THR A 244 -21.71 -39.11 -12.48
CA THR A 244 -21.27 -40.13 -11.53
C THR A 244 -20.00 -40.81 -12.01
N ARG A 245 -19.44 -41.67 -11.16
CA ARG A 245 -18.29 -42.49 -11.55
C ARG A 245 -18.64 -43.30 -12.82
N GLY A 246 -17.73 -43.27 -13.79
CA GLY A 246 -17.88 -43.96 -15.07
C GLY A 246 -18.56 -43.13 -16.17
N THR A 247 -19.11 -41.95 -15.86
CA THR A 247 -19.65 -41.05 -16.89
C THR A 247 -18.55 -40.67 -17.89
N PRO A 248 -18.79 -40.79 -19.21
CA PRO A 248 -17.83 -40.40 -20.22
C PRO A 248 -17.63 -38.88 -20.21
N ALA A 249 -16.38 -38.46 -20.29
CA ALA A 249 -15.95 -37.08 -20.18
C ALA A 249 -14.94 -36.74 -21.27
N GLU A 250 -15.11 -35.57 -21.88
CA GLU A 250 -14.13 -34.98 -22.79
C GLU A 250 -13.69 -33.62 -22.24
N LEU A 251 -12.38 -33.46 -22.05
CA LEU A 251 -11.78 -32.28 -21.42
C LEU A 251 -10.78 -31.65 -22.39
N SER A 252 -10.85 -30.34 -22.60
CA SER A 252 -9.81 -29.62 -23.36
C SER A 252 -8.79 -28.98 -22.42
N ILE A 253 -7.52 -29.31 -22.65
CA ILE A 253 -6.38 -28.80 -21.90
C ILE A 253 -5.34 -28.20 -22.85
N LEU A 254 -4.34 -27.48 -22.34
CA LEU A 254 -3.26 -26.95 -23.19
C LEU A 254 -2.35 -28.07 -23.71
N LYS A 255 -1.99 -28.00 -25.00
CA LYS A 255 -1.02 -28.92 -25.65
C LYS A 255 0.32 -28.98 -24.91
N HIS A 256 0.76 -27.85 -24.36
CA HIS A 256 1.97 -27.78 -23.53
C HIS A 256 1.83 -28.63 -22.26
N GLU A 257 0.72 -28.50 -21.52
CA GLU A 257 0.49 -29.29 -20.30
C GLU A 257 0.40 -30.79 -20.60
N TYR A 258 -0.21 -31.14 -21.74
CA TYR A 258 -0.21 -32.52 -22.22
C TYR A 258 1.22 -33.04 -22.49
N GLY A 259 2.05 -32.26 -23.19
CA GLY A 259 3.43 -32.64 -23.51
C GLY A 259 4.32 -32.80 -22.27
N VAL A 260 4.19 -31.91 -21.29
CA VAL A 260 5.05 -31.86 -20.10
C VAL A 260 4.57 -32.79 -18.99
N LYS A 261 3.27 -32.77 -18.66
CA LYS A 261 2.73 -33.46 -17.48
C LYS A 261 2.19 -34.87 -17.78
N ILE A 262 1.62 -35.06 -18.98
CA ILE A 262 0.99 -36.34 -19.37
C ILE A 262 1.96 -37.20 -20.18
N LYS A 263 2.57 -36.65 -21.23
CA LYS A 263 3.41 -37.40 -22.17
C LYS A 263 4.85 -37.63 -21.67
N LYS A 264 5.37 -36.71 -20.84
CA LYS A 264 6.71 -36.68 -20.24
C LYS A 264 7.89 -36.86 -21.22
N THR A 265 8.65 -35.79 -21.41
CA THR A 265 10.06 -35.85 -21.86
C THR A 265 11.05 -35.15 -20.91
N GLU A 266 10.60 -34.36 -19.92
CA GLU A 266 11.49 -33.68 -18.96
C GLU A 266 11.06 -33.97 -17.51
N ALA A 267 12.05 -34.08 -16.61
CA ALA A 267 11.80 -34.25 -15.19
C ALA A 267 11.27 -32.93 -14.60
N PRO A 268 10.21 -32.96 -13.77
CA PRO A 268 9.63 -31.75 -13.19
C PRO A 268 10.67 -30.99 -12.36
N GLY A 269 10.70 -29.66 -12.51
CA GLY A 269 11.57 -28.80 -11.71
C GLY A 269 11.17 -28.75 -10.24
N TYR A 270 11.99 -28.09 -9.41
CA TYR A 270 11.74 -27.92 -7.97
C TYR A 270 10.37 -27.26 -7.69
N PHE A 271 10.02 -26.18 -8.40
CA PHE A 271 8.75 -25.50 -8.21
C PHE A 271 7.55 -26.34 -8.65
N GLU A 272 7.69 -27.10 -9.74
CA GLU A 272 6.63 -27.96 -10.26
C GLU A 272 6.31 -29.10 -9.29
N THR A 273 7.33 -29.79 -8.80
CA THR A 273 7.18 -30.84 -7.78
C THR A 273 6.56 -30.34 -6.47
N HIS A 274 6.86 -29.11 -6.06
CA HIS A 274 6.35 -28.54 -4.80
C HIS A 274 5.03 -27.77 -4.94
N TYR A 275 4.61 -27.44 -6.16
CA TYR A 275 3.38 -26.69 -6.42
C TYR A 275 2.54 -27.28 -7.54
N GLU A 276 1.59 -28.15 -7.18
CA GLU A 276 0.46 -28.56 -8.02
C GLU A 276 0.83 -29.22 -9.37
N TRP A 277 1.95 -29.98 -9.42
CA TRP A 277 2.33 -30.78 -10.60
C TRP A 277 1.20 -31.65 -11.16
N THR A 278 0.39 -32.22 -10.26
CA THR A 278 -0.73 -33.10 -10.60
C THR A 278 -1.95 -32.35 -11.13
N THR A 279 -1.99 -31.02 -11.02
CA THR A 279 -3.10 -30.18 -11.47
C THR A 279 -2.93 -29.81 -12.94
N ILE A 280 -3.95 -30.05 -13.75
CA ILE A 280 -4.04 -29.59 -15.14
C ILE A 280 -5.30 -28.75 -15.30
N TYR A 281 -5.21 -27.59 -15.93
CA TYR A 281 -6.36 -26.71 -16.07
C TYR A 281 -7.21 -27.12 -17.27
N THR A 282 -8.52 -27.09 -17.08
CA THR A 282 -9.50 -27.50 -18.09
C THR A 282 -10.29 -26.30 -18.58
N TYR A 283 -10.28 -26.09 -19.89
CA TYR A 283 -10.88 -24.94 -20.55
C TYR A 283 -12.20 -25.25 -21.27
N SER A 284 -12.48 -26.53 -21.51
CA SER A 284 -13.79 -26.99 -21.97
C SER A 284 -14.10 -28.36 -21.39
N VAL A 285 -15.37 -28.63 -21.13
CA VAL A 285 -15.85 -29.91 -20.59
C VAL A 285 -17.13 -30.33 -21.29
N THR A 286 -17.13 -31.55 -21.79
CA THR A 286 -18.31 -32.27 -22.29
C THR A 286 -18.49 -33.51 -21.42
N LEU A 287 -19.68 -33.69 -20.83
CA LEU A 287 -20.01 -34.91 -20.07
C LEU A 287 -21.21 -35.58 -20.74
N ASN A 288 -21.09 -36.89 -21.02
CA ASN A 288 -22.16 -37.67 -21.63
C ASN A 288 -22.72 -37.07 -22.94
N GLY A 289 -21.85 -36.45 -23.75
CA GLY A 289 -22.23 -35.75 -24.98
C GLY A 289 -22.83 -34.35 -24.78
N GLU A 290 -23.10 -33.92 -23.54
CA GLU A 290 -23.55 -32.57 -23.24
C GLU A 290 -22.38 -31.64 -22.96
N GLN A 291 -22.30 -30.54 -23.71
CA GLN A 291 -21.28 -29.53 -23.51
C GLN A 291 -21.63 -28.65 -22.31
N LEU A 292 -20.81 -28.77 -21.26
CA LEU A 292 -21.02 -28.09 -19.97
C LEU A 292 -20.22 -26.80 -19.85
N LEU A 293 -19.03 -26.77 -20.44
CA LEU A 293 -18.14 -25.61 -20.51
C LEU A 293 -17.53 -25.53 -21.91
N THR A 294 -17.66 -24.38 -22.57
CA THR A 294 -17.06 -24.11 -23.87
C THR A 294 -15.92 -23.10 -23.72
N VAL A 295 -14.94 -23.14 -24.64
CA VAL A 295 -13.83 -22.17 -24.66
C VAL A 295 -14.36 -20.74 -24.81
N ASP A 296 -15.42 -20.55 -25.59
CA ASP A 296 -16.05 -19.24 -25.77
C ASP A 296 -16.69 -18.75 -24.48
N SER A 297 -17.46 -19.59 -23.78
CA SER A 297 -18.08 -19.24 -22.50
C SER A 297 -17.05 -18.93 -21.41
N TYR A 298 -15.92 -19.65 -21.44
CA TYR A 298 -14.77 -19.41 -20.58
C TYR A 298 -14.12 -18.05 -20.90
N ASN A 299 -13.87 -17.78 -22.18
CA ASN A 299 -13.26 -16.54 -22.63
C ASN A 299 -14.17 -15.32 -22.36
N GLU A 300 -15.48 -15.41 -22.58
CA GLU A 300 -16.42 -14.33 -22.25
C GLU A 300 -16.42 -14.00 -20.76
N SER A 301 -16.43 -15.04 -19.91
CA SER A 301 -16.38 -14.86 -18.45
C SER A 301 -15.04 -14.27 -18.01
N LYS A 302 -13.95 -14.68 -18.65
CA LYS A 302 -12.61 -14.10 -18.46
C LYS A 302 -12.58 -12.62 -18.85
N HIS A 303 -13.11 -12.26 -20.02
CA HIS A 303 -13.17 -10.88 -20.50
C HIS A 303 -14.01 -9.99 -19.59
N SER A 304 -15.13 -10.51 -19.08
CA SER A 304 -15.96 -9.79 -18.10
C SER A 304 -15.19 -9.48 -16.81
N LEU A 305 -14.45 -10.47 -16.30
CA LEU A 305 -13.60 -10.31 -15.12
C LEU A 305 -12.44 -9.33 -15.38
N ASP A 306 -11.76 -9.45 -16.51
CA ASP A 306 -10.67 -8.55 -16.91
C ASP A 306 -11.17 -7.09 -17.05
N ASN A 307 -12.37 -6.89 -17.59
CA ASN A 307 -12.97 -5.55 -17.69
C ASN A 307 -13.39 -4.98 -16.33
N SER A 308 -13.80 -5.81 -15.36
CA SER A 308 -13.99 -5.37 -13.97
C SER A 308 -12.65 -4.90 -13.37
N ASN A 309 -11.61 -5.73 -13.51
CA ASN A 309 -10.27 -5.45 -13.00
C ASN A 309 -9.65 -4.18 -13.58
N LYS A 310 -9.89 -3.90 -14.88
CA LYS A 310 -9.43 -2.67 -15.54
C LYS A 310 -10.00 -1.42 -14.85
N LYS A 311 -11.26 -1.42 -14.38
CA LYS A 311 -11.85 -0.24 -13.69
C LYS A 311 -11.10 0.13 -12.41
N TRP A 312 -10.69 -0.88 -11.63
CA TRP A 312 -9.95 -0.67 -10.38
C TRP A 312 -8.48 -0.32 -10.61
N SER A 313 -7.88 -0.82 -11.69
CA SER A 313 -6.53 -0.41 -12.10
C SER A 313 -6.42 1.10 -12.35
N VAL A 314 -7.48 1.74 -12.88
CA VAL A 314 -7.55 3.19 -13.08
C VAL A 314 -7.53 3.94 -11.75
N LEU A 315 -8.26 3.44 -10.73
CA LEU A 315 -8.26 4.04 -9.40
C LEU A 315 -6.86 4.02 -8.77
N ILE A 316 -6.14 2.90 -8.89
CA ILE A 316 -4.75 2.83 -8.41
C ILE A 316 -3.85 3.77 -9.20
N ALA A 317 -4.02 3.87 -10.51
CA ALA A 317 -3.22 4.77 -11.31
C ALA A 317 -3.39 6.22 -10.82
N ILE A 318 -4.62 6.64 -10.50
CA ILE A 318 -4.91 7.96 -9.92
C ILE A 318 -4.24 8.14 -8.55
N VAL A 319 -4.37 7.17 -7.65
CA VAL A 319 -3.76 7.24 -6.30
C VAL A 319 -2.23 7.26 -6.40
N SER A 320 -1.65 6.40 -7.24
CA SER A 320 -0.21 6.28 -7.46
C SER A 320 0.38 7.55 -8.06
N LEU A 321 -0.30 8.14 -9.05
CA LEU A 321 0.08 9.41 -9.63
C LEU A 321 -0.03 10.54 -8.60
N SER A 322 -1.09 10.55 -7.78
CA SER A 322 -1.26 11.56 -6.72
C SER A 322 -0.16 11.46 -5.66
N MET A 323 0.20 10.24 -5.24
CA MET A 323 1.32 9.99 -4.32
C MET A 323 2.65 10.43 -4.93
N PHE A 324 2.88 10.11 -6.21
CA PHE A 324 4.09 10.50 -6.92
C PHE A 324 4.21 12.02 -7.04
N VAL A 325 3.15 12.71 -7.48
CA VAL A 325 3.11 14.17 -7.63
C VAL A 325 3.27 14.86 -6.29
N TYR A 326 2.57 14.40 -5.26
CA TYR A 326 2.70 14.96 -3.91
C TYR A 326 4.10 14.73 -3.34
N GLY A 327 4.65 13.53 -3.52
CA GLY A 327 6.03 13.20 -3.15
C GLY A 327 7.05 14.08 -3.87
N PHE A 328 6.83 14.34 -5.17
CA PHE A 328 7.64 15.25 -5.97
C PHE A 328 7.54 16.69 -5.49
N ILE A 329 6.34 17.18 -5.12
CA ILE A 329 6.14 18.50 -4.54
C ILE A 329 6.91 18.62 -3.21
N LEU A 330 6.81 17.63 -2.33
CA LEU A 330 7.55 17.60 -1.06
C LEU A 330 9.07 17.55 -1.29
N TYR A 331 9.53 16.73 -2.22
CA TYR A 331 10.95 16.62 -2.57
C TYR A 331 11.50 17.92 -3.18
N ARG A 332 10.71 18.57 -4.05
CA ARG A 332 11.08 19.78 -4.78
C ARG A 332 10.94 21.05 -3.95
N HIS A 333 10.19 21.05 -2.84
CA HIS A 333 9.95 22.23 -2.00
C HIS A 333 11.26 22.94 -1.61
N ARG A 334 11.70 23.85 -2.49
CA ARG A 334 12.72 24.86 -2.28
C ARG A 334 11.98 26.04 -1.67
N ASN A 335 12.48 26.54 -0.53
CA ASN A 335 12.06 27.78 0.13
C ASN A 335 11.55 28.81 -0.88
N LYS A 336 10.25 29.10 -0.91
CA LYS A 336 9.62 30.32 -1.47
C LYS A 336 8.09 30.19 -1.46
N VAL A 337 7.49 30.16 -0.28
CA VAL A 337 6.21 30.86 -0.10
C VAL A 337 6.28 31.51 1.28
N PRO A 338 6.64 32.81 1.40
CA PRO A 338 6.18 33.55 2.55
C PRO A 338 4.65 33.49 2.50
N VAL A 339 4.03 32.80 3.45
CA VAL A 339 2.60 32.97 3.67
C VAL A 339 2.50 34.38 4.22
N THR A 340 2.08 35.33 3.37
CA THR A 340 1.79 36.70 3.75
C THR A 340 0.96 36.64 5.02
N ALA A 341 1.45 37.27 6.09
CA ALA A 341 0.72 37.40 7.33
C ALA A 341 -0.67 37.95 6.98
N THR A 342 -1.71 37.16 7.25
CA THR A 342 -3.06 37.70 7.34
C THR A 342 -3.03 38.78 8.41
N ALA A 343 -3.16 40.02 7.93
CA ALA A 343 -3.49 41.25 8.63
C ALA A 343 -2.94 41.41 10.06
N ALA A 344 -2.01 42.34 10.19
CA ALA A 344 -1.63 42.96 11.45
C ALA A 344 -2.88 43.29 12.29
N VAL A 345 -3.03 42.61 13.43
CA VAL A 345 -3.86 43.12 14.52
C VAL A 345 -3.06 44.28 15.10
N ALA A 346 -3.54 45.50 14.87
CA ALA A 346 -2.92 46.72 15.37
C ALA A 346 -2.71 46.64 16.89
N PRO A 347 -1.58 47.15 17.42
CA PRO A 347 -1.41 47.25 18.86
C PRO A 347 -2.47 48.21 19.44
N PRO A 348 -2.97 47.95 20.66
CA PRO A 348 -3.97 48.81 21.28
C PRO A 348 -3.41 50.23 21.47
N PRO A 349 -4.20 51.29 21.23
CA PRO A 349 -3.70 52.65 21.33
C PRO A 349 -3.31 52.98 22.77
N VAL A 350 -2.07 53.46 22.93
CA VAL A 350 -1.58 54.09 24.15
C VAL A 350 -2.43 55.33 24.41
N LYS A 351 -3.23 55.33 25.47
CA LYS A 351 -3.86 56.55 26.00
C LYS A 351 -2.74 57.49 26.44
N SER A 352 -2.56 58.59 25.72
CA SER A 352 -1.78 59.73 26.19
C SER A 352 -2.45 60.30 27.45
N ILE A 353 -1.66 60.41 28.52
CA ILE A 353 -2.03 61.18 29.71
C ILE A 353 -1.81 62.65 29.34
N PRO A 354 -2.79 63.55 29.52
CA PRO A 354 -2.59 64.96 29.25
C PRO A 354 -1.69 65.58 30.33
N ASP A 355 -0.63 66.25 29.89
CA ASP A 355 0.19 67.11 30.74
C ASP A 355 -0.68 68.23 31.32
N LYS A 356 -0.68 68.34 32.66
CA LYS A 356 -1.23 69.49 33.37
C LYS A 356 -0.22 70.64 33.30
N ILE A 357 -0.71 71.82 32.92
CA ILE A 357 -0.21 73.11 33.44
C ILE A 357 -1.15 73.52 34.56
#